data_AF-B7KKJ5-F1
#
_entry.id   AF-B7KKJ5-F1
#
_cell.length_a   1.000
_cell.length_b   1.000
_cell.length_c   1.000
_cell.angle_alpha   90.00
_cell.angle_beta   90.00
_cell.angle_gamma   90.00
#
_symmetry.space_group_name_H-M   'P 1'
#
loop_
_entity.id
_entity.type
_entity.pdbx_description
1 polymer ?
#
loop_
_entity_poly.entity_id
_entity_poly.type
_entity_poly.pdbx_seq_one_letter_code
_entity_poly.pdbx_strand_id
1 'polypeptide(L)'
;MLSQLDEVVREILRKYKVVLTYIGVDFEREDVQEALSNAFDGVEAVFQSVIEYWYFLQRDHKSLDYPSACLVKALREGWTPKNWRDDYLNHPNFKSPCLLWWDKAAEVWGKDLRNELVADVTETEDGYQYILFRSGKTLSLKIAQIWGWERVLDYGQGEMIPN
;
A
#
# COMPACT_ATOMS: atom_id res chain seq x y z
N MET A 1 15.22 -5.43 7.75
CA MET A 1 14.52 -6.17 8.83
C MET A 1 13.26 -6.87 8.34
N LEU A 2 12.39 -6.24 7.53
CA LEU A 2 11.26 -6.94 6.87
C LEU A 2 11.71 -8.12 5.97
N SER A 3 12.96 -8.10 5.51
CA SER A 3 13.63 -9.16 4.76
C SER A 3 13.90 -10.45 5.56
N GLN A 4 13.59 -10.50 6.85
CA GLN A 4 13.69 -11.71 7.69
C GLN A 4 12.32 -12.31 8.05
N LEU A 5 11.22 -11.69 7.62
CA LEU A 5 9.87 -12.22 7.86
C LEU A 5 9.68 -13.55 7.12
N ASP A 6 8.91 -14.45 7.71
CA ASP A 6 8.40 -15.63 7.03
C ASP A 6 7.61 -15.23 5.77
N GLU A 7 7.67 -16.06 4.71
CA GLU A 7 7.05 -15.76 3.42
C GLU A 7 5.54 -15.56 3.55
N VAL A 8 4.86 -16.35 4.40
CA VAL A 8 3.42 -16.22 4.67
C VAL A 8 3.11 -14.87 5.32
N VAL A 9 3.92 -14.47 6.30
CA VAL A 9 3.77 -13.17 6.98
C VAL A 9 3.99 -12.01 6.01
N ARG A 10 4.90 -12.15 5.04
CA ARG A 10 5.12 -11.11 4.00
C ARG A 10 3.93 -10.99 3.06
N GLU A 11 3.35 -12.09 2.61
CA GLU A 11 2.16 -12.04 1.74
C GLU A 11 0.99 -11.37 2.44
N ILE A 12 0.75 -11.75 3.70
CA ILE A 12 -0.26 -11.10 4.55
C ILE A 12 0.06 -9.60 4.68
N LEU A 13 1.29 -9.24 5.03
CA LEU A 13 1.69 -7.83 5.13
C LEU A 13 1.45 -7.07 3.82
N ARG A 14 1.82 -7.61 2.67
CA ARG A 14 1.56 -6.97 1.36
C ARG A 14 0.08 -6.66 1.16
N LYS A 15 -0.81 -7.58 1.55
CA LYS A 15 -2.28 -7.40 1.44
C LYS A 15 -2.81 -6.26 2.31
N TYR A 16 -2.31 -6.10 3.55
CA TYR A 16 -2.87 -5.15 4.53
C TYR A 16 -2.06 -3.87 4.72
N LYS A 17 -0.81 -3.80 4.22
CA LYS A 17 0.14 -2.70 4.42
C LYS A 17 -0.47 -1.35 4.07
N VAL A 18 -1.10 -1.23 2.91
CA VAL A 18 -1.67 0.03 2.44
C VAL A 18 -2.74 0.56 3.41
N VAL A 19 -3.64 -0.31 3.88
CA VAL A 19 -4.72 0.06 4.81
C VAL A 19 -4.15 0.46 6.15
N LEU A 20 -3.23 -0.33 6.69
CA LEU A 20 -2.60 -0.07 7.98
C LEU A 20 -1.78 1.22 7.95
N THR A 21 -1.04 1.49 6.85
CA THR A 21 -0.34 2.75 6.65
C THR A 21 -1.30 3.92 6.57
N TYR A 22 -2.43 3.79 5.86
CA TYR A 22 -3.46 4.83 5.84
C TYR A 22 -4.04 5.12 7.24
N ILE A 23 -4.25 4.08 8.05
CA ILE A 23 -4.68 4.21 9.45
C ILE A 23 -3.62 4.93 10.31
N GLY A 24 -2.37 5.00 9.85
CA GLY A 24 -1.25 5.68 10.52
C GLY A 24 -0.23 4.74 11.16
N VAL A 25 -0.23 3.46 10.77
CA VAL A 25 0.83 2.52 11.17
C VAL A 25 2.10 2.84 10.39
N ASP A 26 3.19 3.05 11.12
CA ASP A 26 4.52 3.28 10.59
C ASP A 26 5.35 1.98 10.70
N PHE A 27 5.54 1.32 9.56
CA PHE A 27 6.29 0.07 9.46
C PHE A 27 7.82 0.26 9.50
N GLU A 28 8.31 1.50 9.48
CA GLU A 28 9.74 1.81 9.66
C GLU A 28 10.14 1.89 11.12
N ARG A 29 9.15 1.93 12.05
CA ARG A 29 9.44 1.93 13.49
C ARG A 29 10.00 0.59 13.94
N GLU A 30 11.08 0.67 14.73
CA GLU A 30 11.78 -0.50 15.26
C GLU A 30 10.87 -1.42 16.09
N ASP A 31 9.99 -0.87 16.93
CA ASP A 31 9.06 -1.66 17.75
C ASP A 31 8.00 -2.41 16.93
N VAL A 32 7.59 -1.83 15.79
CA VAL A 32 6.68 -2.48 14.84
C VAL A 32 7.41 -3.61 14.11
N GLN A 33 8.64 -3.36 13.65
CA GLN A 33 9.45 -4.37 12.96
C GLN A 33 9.79 -5.56 13.87
N GLU A 34 10.15 -5.29 15.13
CA GLU A 34 10.42 -6.31 16.14
C GLU A 34 9.15 -7.13 16.44
N ALA A 35 8.00 -6.48 16.64
CA ALA A 35 6.74 -7.17 16.91
C ALA A 35 6.32 -8.09 15.75
N LEU A 36 6.47 -7.62 14.50
CA LEU A 36 6.19 -8.42 13.31
C LEU A 36 7.14 -9.60 13.14
N SER A 37 8.43 -9.41 13.44
CA SER A 37 9.45 -10.46 13.32
C SER A 37 9.23 -11.60 14.32
N ASN A 38 8.55 -11.33 15.43
CA ASN A 38 8.20 -12.32 16.45
C ASN A 38 6.77 -12.89 16.26
N ALA A 39 6.03 -12.43 15.26
CA ALA A 39 4.65 -12.85 15.04
C ALA A 39 4.61 -14.01 14.04
N PHE A 40 4.50 -15.24 14.55
CA PHE A 40 4.53 -16.46 13.74
C PHE A 40 3.14 -17.01 13.41
N ASP A 41 2.12 -16.70 14.23
CA ASP A 41 0.76 -17.21 14.07
C ASP A 41 -0.30 -16.10 14.19
N GLY A 42 -1.37 -16.18 13.40
CA GLY A 42 -2.54 -15.31 13.53
C GLY A 42 -2.34 -13.85 13.08
N VAL A 43 -1.24 -13.53 12.40
CA VAL A 43 -0.92 -12.16 11.96
C VAL A 43 -2.04 -11.55 11.12
N GLU A 44 -2.64 -12.31 10.19
CA GLU A 44 -3.77 -11.83 9.40
C GLU A 44 -4.96 -11.45 10.28
N ALA A 45 -5.29 -12.26 11.28
CA ALA A 45 -6.37 -11.99 12.22
C ALA A 45 -6.09 -10.72 13.04
N VAL A 46 -4.84 -10.49 13.44
CA VAL A 46 -4.43 -9.27 14.14
C VAL A 46 -4.62 -8.04 13.25
N PHE A 47 -4.17 -8.08 11.99
CA PHE A 47 -4.33 -6.97 11.06
C PHE A 47 -5.81 -6.65 10.81
N GLN A 48 -6.62 -7.69 10.59
CA GLN A 48 -8.07 -7.56 10.46
C GLN A 48 -8.69 -6.91 11.71
N SER A 49 -8.24 -7.29 12.91
CA SER A 49 -8.72 -6.73 14.18
C SER A 49 -8.40 -5.25 14.33
N VAL A 50 -7.18 -4.83 13.96
CA VAL A 50 -6.77 -3.41 14.02
C VAL A 50 -7.60 -2.57 13.04
N ILE A 51 -7.83 -3.07 11.83
CA ILE A 51 -8.67 -2.41 10.82
C ILE A 51 -10.13 -2.34 11.30
N GLU A 52 -10.68 -3.44 11.82
CA GLU A 52 -12.04 -3.47 12.40
C GLU A 52 -12.18 -2.45 13.53
N TYR A 53 -11.18 -2.37 14.42
CA TYR A 53 -11.19 -1.42 15.53
C TYR A 53 -11.14 0.04 15.04
N TRP A 54 -10.34 0.32 14.01
CA TRP A 54 -10.34 1.64 13.38
C TRP A 54 -11.73 2.00 12.82
N TYR A 55 -12.38 1.08 12.11
CA TYR A 55 -13.75 1.28 11.62
C TYR A 55 -14.75 1.53 12.74
N PHE A 56 -14.64 0.78 13.84
CA PHE A 56 -15.47 0.98 15.02
C PHE A 56 -15.32 2.41 15.57
N LEU A 57 -14.09 2.93 15.67
CA LEU A 57 -13.84 4.31 16.11
C LEU A 57 -14.40 5.35 15.12
N GLN A 58 -14.26 5.12 13.81
CA GLN A 58 -14.78 6.03 12.80
C GLN A 58 -16.30 6.19 12.87
N ARG A 59 -17.05 5.14 13.24
CA ARG A 59 -18.52 5.23 13.43
C ARG A 59 -18.90 6.28 14.48
N ASP A 60 -18.08 6.43 15.51
CA ASP A 60 -18.25 7.41 16.59
C ASP A 60 -17.49 8.72 16.33
N HIS A 61 -16.95 8.92 15.11
CA HIS A 61 -16.15 10.10 14.71
C HIS A 61 -14.90 10.29 15.59
N LYS A 62 -14.32 9.19 16.08
CA LYS A 62 -13.10 9.18 16.90
C LYS A 62 -11.87 8.80 16.06
N SER A 63 -10.72 9.33 16.44
CA SER A 63 -9.41 8.95 15.90
C SER A 63 -8.81 7.78 16.65
N LEU A 64 -7.95 7.01 15.96
CA LEU A 64 -7.02 6.09 16.61
C LEU A 64 -5.72 6.87 16.87
N ASP A 65 -5.49 7.28 18.12
CA ASP A 65 -4.42 8.25 18.43
C ASP A 65 -3.00 7.68 18.29
N TYR A 66 -2.83 6.36 18.50
CA TYR A 66 -1.53 5.69 18.40
C TYR A 66 -1.62 4.40 17.58
N PRO A 67 -1.76 4.48 16.24
CA PRO A 67 -1.98 3.30 15.40
C PRO A 67 -0.86 2.26 15.47
N SER A 68 0.39 2.69 15.42
CA SER A 68 1.56 1.79 15.50
C SER A 68 1.61 1.06 16.85
N ALA A 69 1.35 1.77 17.96
CA ALA A 69 1.30 1.15 19.29
C ALA A 69 0.11 0.21 19.44
N CYS A 70 -1.04 0.54 18.83
CA CYS A 70 -2.20 -0.35 18.77
C CYS A 70 -1.89 -1.64 18.04
N LEU A 71 -1.18 -1.58 16.90
CA LEU A 71 -0.74 -2.76 16.17
C LEU A 71 0.22 -3.62 17.00
N VAL A 72 1.25 -3.01 17.60
CA VAL A 72 2.21 -3.72 18.47
C VAL A 72 1.48 -4.41 19.62
N LYS A 73 0.53 -3.74 20.26
CA LYS A 73 -0.30 -4.32 21.31
C LYS A 73 -1.13 -5.50 20.80
N ALA A 74 -1.81 -5.33 19.66
CA ALA A 74 -2.65 -6.35 19.07
C ALA A 74 -1.86 -7.61 18.66
N LEU A 75 -0.62 -7.43 18.17
CA LEU A 75 0.30 -8.53 17.86
C LEU A 75 0.72 -9.28 19.12
N ARG A 76 1.06 -8.57 20.20
CA ARG A 76 1.47 -9.18 21.47
C ARG A 76 0.33 -9.91 22.18
N GLU A 77 -0.88 -9.38 22.09
CA GLU A 77 -2.07 -9.93 22.75
C GLU A 77 -2.83 -10.94 21.88
N GLY A 78 -2.44 -11.14 20.61
CA GLY A 78 -3.09 -12.09 19.70
C GLY A 78 -4.54 -11.74 19.41
N TRP A 79 -4.82 -10.48 19.06
CA TRP A 79 -6.19 -10.04 18.76
C TRP A 79 -6.79 -10.82 17.60
N THR A 80 -8.10 -11.11 17.72
CA THR A 80 -8.88 -11.78 16.69
C THR A 80 -10.10 -10.93 16.32
N PRO A 81 -10.46 -10.88 15.03
CA PRO A 81 -11.54 -10.03 14.57
C PRO A 81 -12.87 -10.62 15.03
N LYS A 82 -13.84 -9.76 15.32
CA LYS A 82 -15.16 -10.20 15.79
C LYS A 82 -16.20 -10.10 14.68
N ASN A 83 -16.08 -9.10 13.83
CA ASN A 83 -17.01 -8.80 12.75
C ASN A 83 -16.26 -8.34 11.49
N TRP A 84 -15.19 -9.06 11.14
CA TRP A 84 -14.45 -8.79 9.92
C TRP A 84 -15.37 -8.85 8.70
N ARG A 85 -15.15 -7.93 7.78
CA ARG A 85 -15.79 -7.91 6.46
C ARG A 85 -14.73 -7.61 5.42
N ASP A 86 -14.66 -8.44 4.37
CA ASP A 86 -13.65 -8.26 3.32
C ASP A 86 -13.79 -6.94 2.57
N ASP A 87 -15.00 -6.37 2.53
CA ASP A 87 -15.28 -5.07 1.92
C ASP A 87 -14.62 -3.89 2.66
N TYR A 88 -14.11 -4.08 3.89
CA TYR A 88 -13.29 -3.09 4.58
C TYR A 88 -12.05 -2.72 3.77
N LEU A 89 -11.46 -3.65 3.01
CA LEU A 89 -10.30 -3.34 2.18
C LEU A 89 -10.66 -2.50 0.93
N ASN A 90 -11.94 -2.40 0.57
CA ASN A 90 -12.40 -1.69 -0.62
C ASN A 90 -12.64 -0.19 -0.38
N HIS A 91 -12.27 0.33 0.80
CA HIS A 91 -12.43 1.76 1.08
C HIS A 91 -11.66 2.60 0.04
N PRO A 92 -12.25 3.67 -0.51
CA PRO A 92 -11.58 4.50 -1.52
C PRO A 92 -10.21 5.04 -1.08
N ASN A 93 -10.05 5.27 0.23
CA ASN A 93 -8.80 5.79 0.79
C ASN A 93 -7.71 4.73 1.00
N PHE A 94 -8.02 3.44 0.79
CA PHE A 94 -7.10 2.32 0.95
C PHE A 94 -6.45 1.88 -0.37
N LYS A 95 -6.62 2.67 -1.44
CA LYS A 95 -5.96 2.41 -2.72
C LYS A 95 -4.46 2.65 -2.58
N SER A 96 -3.66 1.72 -3.08
CA SER A 96 -2.20 1.89 -3.13
C SER A 96 -1.83 3.12 -3.96
N PRO A 97 -0.68 3.77 -3.71
CA PRO A 97 -0.19 4.86 -4.56
C PRO A 97 -0.15 4.47 -6.04
N CYS A 98 0.21 3.23 -6.34
CA CYS A 98 0.22 2.67 -7.69
C CYS A 98 -1.20 2.65 -8.32
N LEU A 99 -2.19 2.14 -7.58
CA LEU A 99 -3.57 2.08 -8.06
C LEU A 99 -4.20 3.48 -8.17
N LEU A 100 -3.90 4.37 -7.22
CA LEU A 100 -4.31 5.77 -7.28
C LEU A 100 -3.74 6.47 -8.53
N TRP A 101 -2.47 6.21 -8.85
CA TRP A 101 -1.84 6.77 -10.04
C TRP A 101 -2.47 6.18 -11.30
N TRP A 102 -2.70 4.86 -11.35
CA TRP A 102 -3.32 4.17 -12.48
C TRP A 102 -4.74 4.70 -12.80
N ASP A 103 -5.54 4.95 -11.76
CA ASP A 103 -6.88 5.50 -11.89
C ASP A 103 -6.81 6.96 -12.39
N LYS A 104 -5.97 7.79 -11.78
CA LYS A 104 -5.79 9.19 -12.20
C LYS A 104 -5.24 9.31 -13.62
N ALA A 105 -4.34 8.41 -14.04
CA ALA A 105 -3.83 8.39 -15.40
C ALA A 105 -4.96 8.16 -16.42
N ALA A 106 -5.95 7.31 -16.11
CA ALA A 106 -7.12 7.14 -16.96
C ALA A 106 -8.06 8.35 -16.95
N GLU A 107 -8.15 9.10 -15.85
CA GLU A 107 -8.90 10.35 -15.79
C GLU A 107 -8.25 11.45 -16.65
N VAL A 108 -6.92 11.56 -16.61
CA VAL A 108 -6.17 12.63 -17.29
C VAL A 108 -5.91 12.31 -18.77
N TRP A 109 -5.48 11.09 -19.10
CA TRP A 109 -5.10 10.70 -20.47
C TRP A 109 -6.21 9.93 -21.20
N GLY A 110 -7.23 9.45 -20.50
CA GLY A 110 -8.17 8.48 -21.02
C GLY A 110 -7.69 7.03 -20.84
N LYS A 111 -8.65 6.11 -20.68
CA LYS A 111 -8.37 4.68 -20.44
C LYS A 111 -7.60 4.02 -21.57
N ASP A 112 -7.93 4.35 -22.82
CA ASP A 112 -7.34 3.73 -24.00
C ASP A 112 -5.86 4.07 -24.10
N LEU A 113 -5.51 5.35 -24.08
CA LEU A 113 -4.13 5.81 -24.13
C LEU A 113 -3.30 5.29 -22.96
N ARG A 114 -3.84 5.30 -21.74
CA ARG A 114 -3.16 4.70 -20.57
C ARG A 114 -2.88 3.21 -20.81
N ASN A 115 -3.85 2.44 -21.28
CA ASN A 115 -3.70 0.99 -21.48
C ASN A 115 -2.76 0.63 -22.63
N GLU A 116 -2.65 1.49 -23.65
CA GLU A 116 -1.68 1.38 -24.73
C GLU A 116 -0.26 1.73 -24.27
N LEU A 117 -0.11 2.70 -23.38
CA LEU A 117 1.18 3.22 -22.97
C LEU A 117 1.78 2.47 -21.77
N VAL A 118 0.96 2.19 -20.76
CA VAL A 118 1.38 1.63 -19.47
C VAL A 118 1.00 0.15 -19.42
N ALA A 119 2.01 -0.70 -19.17
CA ALA A 119 1.82 -2.12 -18.98
C ALA A 119 1.34 -2.43 -17.56
N ASP A 120 1.98 -1.82 -16.55
CA ASP A 120 1.66 -2.02 -15.14
C ASP A 120 2.14 -0.84 -14.27
N VAL A 121 1.61 -0.71 -13.06
CA VAL A 121 2.10 0.21 -12.02
C VAL A 121 2.18 -0.58 -10.72
N THR A 122 3.39 -0.85 -10.25
CA THR A 122 3.63 -1.89 -9.24
C THR A 122 4.68 -1.47 -8.21
N GLU A 123 4.75 -2.24 -7.13
CA GLU A 123 5.71 -2.09 -6.03
C GLU A 123 6.58 -3.36 -5.99
N THR A 124 7.90 -3.20 -5.98
CA THR A 124 8.85 -4.30 -5.77
C THR A 124 8.85 -4.78 -4.32
N GLU A 125 9.53 -5.90 -4.06
CA GLU A 125 9.57 -6.48 -2.71
C GLU A 125 10.20 -5.58 -1.64
N ASP A 126 11.15 -4.72 -2.04
CA ASP A 126 11.81 -3.72 -1.20
C ASP A 126 11.01 -2.40 -1.09
N GLY A 127 9.78 -2.36 -1.63
CA GLY A 127 8.88 -1.21 -1.51
C GLY A 127 9.10 -0.14 -2.57
N TYR A 128 9.93 -0.38 -3.59
CA TYR A 128 10.14 0.56 -4.68
C TYR A 128 8.96 0.52 -5.66
N GLN A 129 8.26 1.65 -5.74
CA GLN A 129 7.08 1.83 -6.61
C GLN A 129 7.50 2.42 -7.96
N TYR A 130 7.01 1.82 -9.06
CA TYR A 130 7.32 2.26 -10.41
C TYR A 130 6.21 1.96 -11.42
N ILE A 131 6.26 2.69 -12.53
CA ILE A 131 5.44 2.52 -13.72
C ILE A 131 6.26 1.71 -14.72
N LEU A 132 5.69 0.62 -15.25
CA LEU A 132 6.23 -0.15 -16.36
C LEU A 132 5.50 0.26 -17.64
N PHE A 133 6.22 0.83 -18.59
CA PHE A 133 5.67 1.18 -19.90
C PHE A 133 5.70 -0.01 -20.84
N ARG A 134 4.78 -0.05 -21.83
CA ARG A 134 4.77 -1.08 -22.87
C ARG A 134 6.02 -1.07 -23.76
N SER A 135 6.74 0.05 -23.80
CA SER A 135 8.05 0.17 -24.43
C SER A 135 9.17 -0.58 -23.69
N GLY A 136 8.90 -1.12 -22.49
CA GLY A 136 9.89 -1.76 -21.61
C GLY A 136 10.63 -0.77 -20.70
N LYS A 137 10.44 0.54 -20.88
CA LYS A 137 10.97 1.56 -19.97
C LYS A 137 10.27 1.47 -18.61
N THR A 138 11.00 1.84 -17.56
CA THR A 138 10.43 2.04 -16.23
C THR A 138 10.61 3.47 -15.76
N LEU A 139 9.74 3.91 -14.86
CA LEU A 139 9.85 5.21 -14.18
C LEU A 139 9.39 5.08 -12.74
N SER A 140 10.22 5.54 -11.79
CA SER A 140 9.81 5.61 -10.39
C SER A 140 8.51 6.39 -10.24
N LEU A 141 7.58 5.89 -9.44
CA LEU A 141 6.30 6.55 -9.19
C LEU A 141 6.51 7.94 -8.55
N LYS A 142 7.52 8.07 -7.67
CA LYS A 142 7.91 9.35 -7.07
C LYS A 142 8.38 10.35 -8.12
N ILE A 143 9.20 9.91 -9.08
CA ILE A 143 9.67 10.78 -10.17
C ILE A 143 8.52 11.16 -11.09
N ALA A 144 7.63 10.22 -11.41
CA ALA A 144 6.44 10.49 -12.22
C ALA A 144 5.54 11.56 -11.59
N GLN A 145 5.37 11.56 -10.27
CA GLN A 145 4.63 12.58 -9.54
C GLN A 145 5.29 13.96 -9.61
N ILE A 146 6.62 14.02 -9.54
CA ILE A 146 7.39 15.26 -9.67
C ILE A 146 7.32 15.81 -11.10
N TRP A 147 7.42 14.91 -12.09
CA TRP A 147 7.41 15.27 -13.51
C TRP A 147 6.05 15.77 -13.99
N GLY A 148 4.96 15.29 -13.39
CA GLY A 148 3.61 15.60 -13.83
C GLY A 148 3.22 14.83 -15.10
N TRP A 149 1.94 14.91 -15.46
CA TRP A 149 1.33 14.02 -16.44
C TRP A 149 1.88 14.15 -17.87
N GLU A 150 2.07 15.37 -18.38
CA GLU A 150 2.56 15.59 -19.75
C GLU A 150 3.96 14.99 -19.94
N ARG A 151 4.88 15.30 -19.02
CA ARG A 151 6.25 14.82 -19.11
C ARG A 151 6.36 13.30 -18.98
N VAL A 152 5.49 12.66 -18.19
CA VAL A 152 5.45 11.20 -18.09
C VAL A 152 4.92 10.58 -19.39
N LEU A 153 3.95 11.23 -20.05
CA LEU A 153 3.41 10.79 -21.34
C LEU A 153 4.52 10.77 -22.41
N ASP A 154 5.22 11.88 -22.58
CA ASP A 154 6.32 12.04 -23.54
C ASP A 154 7.43 10.99 -23.31
N TYR A 155 7.78 10.74 -22.05
CA TYR A 155 8.77 9.73 -21.67
C TYR A 155 8.34 8.32 -22.09
N GLY A 156 7.07 7.97 -21.80
CA GLY A 156 6.49 6.68 -22.13
C GLY A 156 6.41 6.44 -23.64
N GLN A 157 6.09 7.48 -24.41
CA GLN A 157 5.98 7.45 -25.87
C GLN A 157 7.35 7.38 -26.58
N GLY A 158 8.43 7.59 -25.84
CA GLY A 158 9.78 7.54 -26.40
C GLY A 158 10.31 8.89 -26.89
N GLU A 159 9.56 9.97 -26.65
CA GLU A 159 9.91 11.33 -27.08
C GLU A 159 10.95 11.99 -26.15
N MET A 160 11.23 11.38 -25.00
CA MET A 160 12.33 11.76 -24.10
C MET A 160 13.32 10.63 -23.81
N ILE A 161 14.60 11.02 -23.73
CA ILE A 161 15.70 10.23 -23.16
C ILE A 161 15.92 10.75 -21.73
N PRO A 162 15.94 9.88 -20.70
CA PRO A 162 16.17 10.33 -19.33
C PRO A 162 17.61 10.86 -19.19
N ASN A 163 17.76 12.06 -18.65
CA ASN A 163 19.05 12.58 -18.15
C ASN A 163 19.37 11.99 -16.78
#